data_AF-A0A7C3TP75-F1
#
_entry.id   AF-A0A7C3TP75-F1
#
_cell.length_a   1.000
_cell.length_b   1.000
_cell.length_c   1.000
_cell.angle_alpha   90.00
_cell.angle_beta   90.00
_cell.angle_gamma   90.00
#
_symmetry.space_group_name_H-M   'P 1'
#
loop_
_entity.id
_entity.type
_entity.pdbx_description
1 polymer ?
#
loop_
_entity_poly.entity_id
_entity_poly.type
_entity_poly.pdbx_seq_one_letter_code
_entity_poly.pdbx_strand_id
1 'polypeptide(L)'
;VYSGRGGNIFADDLTYSQQRQALDIIIERTDDFFRRGLDINILTVDNHVDGVYLYRKLLQKDQQKANQVKELLMWNGGGAYSTGVGIANIDFVGNVHPDQFWQDYTFGNVLERNFADIWMDETDPLMKGLKHKPDYIKGRCRLCQYKAMCNGSMRVRAYRVFGDPWAPDPQCYLTDEEIGLTSESIAQLKANGEYFEMPVELKK
;
A
#
# COMPACT_ATOMS: atom_id res chain seq x y z
N VAL A 1 7.27 -8.20 -2.45
CA VAL A 1 6.61 -8.34 -1.11
C VAL A 1 7.43 -9.14 -0.10
N TYR A 2 7.82 -8.53 1.03
CA TYR A 2 8.46 -9.24 2.16
C TYR A 2 7.45 -10.14 2.87
N SER A 3 7.41 -11.40 2.47
CA SER A 3 6.48 -12.40 3.00
C SER A 3 7.01 -13.80 2.72
N GLY A 4 6.54 -14.80 3.47
CA GLY A 4 6.95 -16.19 3.31
C GLY A 4 8.47 -16.37 3.33
N ARG A 5 9.00 -17.12 2.35
CA ARG A 5 10.45 -17.40 2.21
C ARG A 5 11.31 -16.16 1.99
N GLY A 6 10.73 -15.06 1.54
CA GLY A 6 11.41 -13.78 1.33
C GLY A 6 11.33 -12.83 2.53
N GLY A 7 10.92 -13.28 3.72
CA GLY A 7 10.73 -12.38 4.88
C GLY A 7 11.99 -11.61 5.29
N ASN A 8 13.18 -12.20 5.10
CA ASN A 8 14.45 -11.61 5.55
C ASN A 8 15.02 -10.54 4.59
N ILE A 9 14.53 -10.45 3.35
CA ILE A 9 15.07 -9.51 2.34
C ILE A 9 14.72 -8.05 2.66
N PHE A 10 13.87 -7.81 3.68
CA PHE A 10 13.60 -6.46 4.18
C PHE A 10 14.90 -5.74 4.59
N ALA A 11 15.88 -6.47 5.13
CA ALA A 11 17.17 -5.90 5.54
C ALA A 11 18.05 -5.48 4.34
N ASP A 12 17.79 -6.03 3.15
CA ASP A 12 18.51 -5.74 1.92
C ASP A 12 17.80 -4.69 1.05
N ASP A 13 16.71 -4.09 1.56
CA ASP A 13 15.94 -3.12 0.80
C ASP A 13 16.66 -1.77 0.68
N LEU A 14 16.29 -1.02 -0.36
CA LEU A 14 16.73 0.36 -0.55
C LEU A 14 16.26 1.23 0.62
N THR A 15 17.09 2.19 1.02
CA THR A 15 16.63 3.27 1.90
C THR A 15 15.52 4.07 1.24
N TYR A 16 14.66 4.76 2.01
CA TYR A 16 13.59 5.57 1.43
C TYR A 16 14.12 6.67 0.49
N SER A 17 15.27 7.25 0.82
CA SER A 17 15.99 8.17 -0.05
C SER A 17 16.43 7.52 -1.38
N GLN A 18 16.95 6.30 -1.35
CA GLN A 18 17.32 5.55 -2.56
C GLN A 18 16.08 5.14 -3.38
N GLN A 19 14.98 4.75 -2.73
CA GLN A 19 13.70 4.45 -3.40
C GLN A 19 13.20 5.67 -4.16
N ARG A 20 13.22 6.86 -3.53
CA ARG A 20 12.83 8.12 -4.18
C ARG A 20 13.71 8.44 -5.39
N GLN A 21 15.02 8.28 -5.24
CA GLN A 21 15.96 8.50 -6.34
C GLN A 21 15.70 7.54 -7.51
N ALA A 22 15.41 6.26 -7.22
CA ALA A 22 15.07 5.28 -8.24
C ALA A 22 13.79 5.68 -8.99
N LEU A 23 12.74 6.10 -8.27
CA LEU A 23 11.51 6.57 -8.88
C LEU A 23 11.70 7.86 -9.69
N ASP A 24 12.53 8.78 -9.23
CA ASP A 24 12.88 9.99 -9.98
C ASP A 24 13.53 9.64 -11.32
N ILE A 25 14.49 8.71 -11.32
CA ILE A 25 15.10 8.21 -12.57
C ILE A 25 14.05 7.58 -13.48
N ILE A 26 13.16 6.75 -12.94
CA ILE A 26 12.09 6.11 -13.73
C ILE A 26 11.19 7.15 -14.39
N ILE A 27 10.75 8.17 -13.63
CA ILE A 27 9.89 9.25 -14.13
C ILE A 27 10.61 10.04 -15.23
N GLU A 28 11.87 10.41 -15.02
CA GLU A 28 12.66 11.16 -16.01
C GLU A 28 12.88 10.36 -17.30
N ARG A 29 13.17 9.06 -17.19
CA ARG A 29 13.33 8.18 -18.35
C ARG A 29 12.00 7.98 -19.10
N THR A 30 10.90 7.88 -18.37
CA THR A 30 9.56 7.79 -18.97
C THR A 30 9.27 9.03 -19.84
N ASP A 31 9.58 10.23 -19.33
CA ASP A 31 9.42 11.47 -20.09
C ASP A 31 10.36 11.54 -21.31
N ASP A 32 11.62 11.10 -21.18
CA ASP A 32 12.56 11.01 -22.31
C ASP A 32 12.05 10.08 -23.41
N PHE A 33 11.55 8.88 -23.05
CA PHE A 33 11.01 7.93 -24.01
C PHE A 33 9.81 8.51 -24.76
N PHE A 34 8.89 9.15 -24.04
CA PHE A 34 7.74 9.81 -24.64
C PHE A 34 8.17 10.94 -25.60
N ARG A 35 9.10 11.82 -25.19
CA ARG A 35 9.62 12.90 -26.05
C ARG A 35 10.31 12.41 -27.31
N ARG A 36 10.89 11.21 -27.27
CA ARG A 36 11.53 10.55 -28.42
C ARG A 36 10.56 9.73 -29.28
N GLY A 37 9.27 9.73 -28.94
CA GLY A 37 8.24 8.97 -29.66
C GLY A 37 8.38 7.46 -29.51
N LEU A 38 9.01 6.98 -28.43
CA LEU A 38 9.15 5.56 -28.14
C LEU A 38 7.90 5.05 -27.42
N ASP A 39 7.33 3.96 -27.93
CA ASP A 39 6.18 3.28 -27.32
C ASP A 39 6.67 2.30 -26.24
N ILE A 40 6.95 2.83 -25.05
CA ILE A 40 7.43 2.06 -23.90
C ILE A 40 6.46 2.25 -22.73
N ASN A 41 5.93 1.15 -22.23
CA ASN A 41 5.10 1.13 -21.02
C ASN A 41 5.94 0.72 -19.81
N ILE A 42 5.93 1.55 -18.78
CA ILE A 42 6.63 1.29 -17.51
C ILE A 42 5.59 1.07 -16.42
N LEU A 43 5.79 0.01 -15.64
CA LEU A 43 4.94 -0.31 -14.49
C LEU A 43 5.77 -0.32 -13.20
N THR A 44 5.40 0.53 -12.26
CA THR A 44 5.89 0.50 -10.88
C THR A 44 4.94 -0.38 -10.06
N VAL A 45 5.14 -1.70 -10.17
CA VAL A 45 4.27 -2.71 -9.55
C VAL A 45 4.59 -2.84 -8.06
N ASP A 46 3.63 -3.34 -7.28
CA ASP A 46 3.82 -3.77 -5.88
C ASP A 46 3.92 -2.64 -4.83
N ASN A 47 3.89 -1.36 -5.22
CA ASN A 47 3.85 -0.24 -4.26
C ASN A 47 2.93 0.93 -4.68
N HIS A 48 1.73 1.01 -4.09
CA HIS A 48 0.74 2.03 -4.47
C HIS A 48 1.15 3.48 -4.17
N VAL A 49 2.14 3.70 -3.30
CA VAL A 49 2.65 5.05 -3.01
C VAL A 49 3.34 5.68 -4.23
N ASP A 50 3.81 4.87 -5.19
CA ASP A 50 4.47 5.34 -6.42
C ASP A 50 3.55 6.22 -7.26
N GLY A 51 2.26 5.87 -7.35
CA GLY A 51 1.26 6.69 -8.01
C GLY A 51 1.09 8.06 -7.33
N VAL A 52 1.06 8.08 -5.99
CA VAL A 52 0.96 9.32 -5.22
C VAL A 52 2.22 10.17 -5.39
N TYR A 53 3.40 9.54 -5.45
CA TYR A 53 4.65 10.24 -5.68
C TYR A 53 4.71 10.88 -7.07
N LEU A 54 4.30 10.15 -8.12
CA LEU A 54 4.15 10.68 -9.46
C LEU A 54 3.19 11.88 -9.49
N TYR A 55 2.03 11.76 -8.84
CA TYR A 55 1.08 12.87 -8.70
C TYR A 55 1.74 14.10 -8.08
N ARG A 56 2.51 13.95 -6.99
CA ARG A 56 3.24 15.06 -6.36
C ARG A 56 4.28 15.69 -7.28
N LYS A 57 5.02 14.89 -8.07
CA LYS A 57 5.98 15.40 -9.05
C LYS A 57 5.29 16.16 -10.18
N LEU A 58 4.11 15.72 -10.61
CA LEU A 58 3.31 16.42 -11.61
C LEU A 58 2.71 17.72 -11.08
N LEU A 59 2.29 17.80 -9.82
CA LEU A 59 1.82 19.07 -9.22
C LEU A 59 2.85 20.20 -9.36
N GLN A 60 4.14 19.88 -9.34
CA GLN A 60 5.24 20.86 -9.48
C GLN A 60 5.50 21.27 -10.94
N LYS A 61 4.98 20.52 -11.93
CA LYS A 61 5.29 20.69 -13.35
C LYS A 61 4.09 21.08 -14.21
N ASP A 62 2.96 20.40 -14.01
CA ASP A 62 1.75 20.50 -14.82
C ASP A 62 0.52 20.13 -13.97
N GLN A 63 -0.18 21.16 -13.51
CA GLN A 63 -1.35 21.02 -12.63
C GLN A 63 -2.51 20.29 -13.32
N GLN A 64 -2.67 20.45 -14.64
CA GLN A 64 -3.76 19.82 -15.38
C GLN A 64 -3.55 18.31 -15.45
N LYS A 65 -2.34 17.87 -15.81
CA LYS A 65 -1.98 16.44 -15.81
C LYS A 65 -2.02 15.85 -14.40
N ALA A 66 -1.57 16.59 -13.40
CA ALA A 66 -1.65 16.14 -12.02
C ALA A 66 -3.11 15.86 -11.60
N ASN A 67 -4.05 16.71 -11.98
CA ASN A 67 -5.47 16.48 -11.69
C ASN A 67 -6.01 15.23 -12.40
N GLN A 68 -5.64 14.98 -13.66
CA GLN A 68 -6.02 13.77 -14.38
C GLN A 68 -5.47 12.50 -13.71
N VAL A 69 -4.19 12.52 -13.31
CA VAL A 69 -3.58 11.41 -12.58
C VAL A 69 -4.26 11.19 -11.23
N LYS A 70 -4.61 12.27 -10.51
CA LYS A 70 -5.37 12.19 -9.26
C LYS A 70 -6.70 11.49 -9.47
N GLU A 71 -7.46 11.85 -10.50
CA GLU A 71 -8.74 11.21 -10.82
C GLU A 71 -8.58 9.70 -11.07
N LEU A 72 -7.55 9.31 -11.83
CA LEU A 72 -7.24 7.90 -12.10
C LEU A 72 -6.84 7.13 -10.82
N LEU A 73 -6.02 7.74 -9.96
CA LEU A 73 -5.62 7.14 -8.69
C LEU A 73 -6.80 7.00 -7.71
N MET A 74 -7.67 8.00 -7.66
CA MET A 74 -8.89 7.96 -6.84
C MET A 74 -9.85 6.89 -7.34
N TRP A 75 -10.00 6.73 -8.66
CA TRP A 75 -10.80 5.66 -9.25
C TRP A 75 -10.21 4.27 -8.97
N ASN A 76 -8.88 4.13 -9.08
CA ASN A 76 -8.20 2.86 -8.78
C ASN A 76 -8.29 2.48 -7.29
N GLY A 77 -8.24 3.47 -6.39
CA GLY A 77 -8.33 3.27 -4.95
C GLY A 77 -7.11 2.59 -4.31
N GLY A 78 -6.03 2.39 -5.06
CA GLY A 78 -4.79 1.78 -4.58
C GLY A 78 -5.02 0.39 -3.97
N GLY A 79 -4.61 0.22 -2.71
CA GLY A 79 -4.77 -1.04 -1.99
C GLY A 79 -6.22 -1.41 -1.62
N ALA A 80 -7.22 -0.55 -1.87
CA ALA A 80 -8.61 -0.76 -1.42
C ALA A 80 -9.19 -2.09 -1.93
N TYR A 81 -9.04 -2.36 -3.23
CA TYR A 81 -9.66 -3.51 -3.91
C TYR A 81 -8.71 -4.70 -4.10
N SER A 82 -7.58 -4.72 -3.39
CA SER A 82 -6.58 -5.79 -3.52
C SER A 82 -6.89 -6.97 -2.58
N THR A 83 -6.02 -7.22 -1.59
CA THR A 83 -6.10 -8.33 -0.63
C THR A 83 -7.44 -8.38 0.11
N GLY A 84 -8.06 -9.57 0.13
CA GLY A 84 -9.35 -9.85 0.79
C GLY A 84 -10.59 -9.24 0.11
N VAL A 85 -10.43 -8.64 -1.07
CA VAL A 85 -11.52 -7.95 -1.80
C VAL A 85 -11.59 -8.43 -3.25
N GLY A 86 -10.69 -7.91 -4.11
CA GLY A 86 -10.64 -8.26 -5.54
C GLY A 86 -9.64 -9.37 -5.86
N ILE A 87 -8.77 -9.72 -4.92
CA ILE A 87 -7.77 -10.78 -5.07
C ILE A 87 -7.96 -11.77 -3.93
N ALA A 88 -8.00 -13.06 -4.27
CA ALA A 88 -7.93 -14.20 -3.37
C ALA A 88 -6.84 -15.16 -3.87
N ASN A 89 -6.32 -16.02 -2.99
CA ASN A 89 -5.47 -17.12 -3.39
C ASN A 89 -6.04 -18.45 -2.87
N ILE A 90 -6.14 -19.45 -3.74
CA ILE A 90 -6.51 -20.81 -3.36
C ILE A 90 -5.26 -21.68 -3.54
N ASP A 91 -4.75 -22.25 -2.46
CA ASP A 91 -3.55 -23.07 -2.52
C ASP A 91 -3.81 -24.47 -3.13
N PHE A 92 -2.74 -25.26 -3.28
CA PHE A 92 -2.80 -26.58 -3.92
C PHE A 92 -3.55 -27.64 -3.10
N VAL A 93 -3.90 -27.37 -1.83
CA VAL A 93 -4.76 -28.24 -1.00
C VAL A 93 -6.15 -27.65 -0.79
N GLY A 94 -6.48 -26.53 -1.43
CA GLY A 94 -7.79 -25.90 -1.42
C GLY A 94 -8.00 -24.82 -0.36
N ASN A 95 -6.98 -24.43 0.41
CA ASN A 95 -7.10 -23.36 1.40
C ASN A 95 -7.26 -22.00 0.74
N VAL A 96 -8.18 -21.18 1.24
CA VAL A 96 -8.45 -19.82 0.78
C VAL A 96 -7.68 -18.82 1.63
N HIS A 97 -6.85 -18.01 0.99
CA HIS A 97 -5.97 -17.01 1.59
C HIS A 97 -6.34 -15.59 1.13
N PRO A 98 -5.97 -14.54 1.88
CA PRO A 98 -6.22 -13.14 1.52
C PRO A 98 -5.70 -12.72 0.15
N ASP A 99 -4.52 -13.19 -0.22
CA ASP A 99 -3.88 -12.95 -1.51
C ASP A 99 -2.72 -13.94 -1.72
N GLN A 100 -2.01 -13.81 -2.84
CA GLN A 100 -0.87 -14.65 -3.21
C GLN A 100 0.37 -14.50 -2.29
N PHE A 101 0.42 -13.47 -1.45
CA PHE A 101 1.55 -13.15 -0.57
C PHE A 101 1.27 -13.49 0.90
N TRP A 102 0.02 -13.75 1.28
CA TRP A 102 -0.40 -14.00 2.67
C TRP A 102 -0.87 -15.44 2.91
N GLN A 103 0.02 -16.40 2.63
CA GLN A 103 -0.32 -17.84 2.64
C GLN A 103 -0.37 -18.51 4.03
N ASP A 104 0.03 -17.81 5.10
CA ASP A 104 -0.05 -18.34 6.47
C ASP A 104 -1.32 -17.91 7.20
N TYR A 105 -2.26 -17.25 6.53
CA TYR A 105 -3.61 -17.01 7.02
C TYR A 105 -4.63 -17.69 6.12
N THR A 106 -5.51 -18.52 6.70
CA THR A 106 -6.50 -19.30 5.95
C THR A 106 -7.90 -18.98 6.45
N PHE A 107 -8.79 -18.60 5.53
CA PHE A 107 -10.21 -18.32 5.83
C PHE A 107 -11.09 -19.58 5.81
N GLY A 108 -10.64 -20.63 5.12
CA GLY A 108 -11.37 -21.89 4.97
C GLY A 108 -10.80 -22.71 3.83
N ASN A 109 -11.43 -23.85 3.52
CA ASN A 109 -11.01 -24.73 2.44
C ASN A 109 -12.18 -25.00 1.47
N VAL A 110 -11.93 -24.88 0.17
CA VAL A 110 -12.96 -25.05 -0.87
C VAL A 110 -13.44 -26.50 -1.04
N LEU A 111 -12.71 -27.46 -0.48
CA LEU A 111 -13.13 -28.86 -0.41
C LEU A 111 -14.18 -29.09 0.71
N GLU A 112 -14.34 -28.14 1.63
CA GLU A 112 -15.23 -28.24 2.80
C GLU A 112 -16.43 -27.28 2.73
N ARG A 113 -16.23 -26.06 2.22
CA ARG A 113 -17.25 -25.01 2.08
C ARG A 113 -17.18 -24.36 0.69
N ASN A 114 -18.29 -23.84 0.18
CA ASN A 114 -18.26 -23.10 -1.08
C ASN A 114 -17.35 -21.87 -0.96
N PHE A 115 -16.58 -21.57 -2.01
CA PHE A 115 -15.71 -20.40 -2.03
C PHE A 115 -16.46 -19.10 -1.70
N ALA A 116 -17.64 -18.90 -2.28
CA ALA A 116 -18.43 -17.68 -2.05
C ALA A 116 -18.81 -17.51 -0.56
N ASP A 117 -19.15 -18.62 0.12
CA ASP A 117 -19.48 -18.59 1.53
C ASP A 117 -18.26 -18.26 2.39
N ILE A 118 -17.08 -18.80 2.06
CA ILE A 118 -15.81 -18.45 2.73
C ILE A 118 -15.44 -16.98 2.47
N TRP A 119 -15.52 -16.55 1.21
CA TRP A 119 -15.03 -15.24 0.78
C TRP A 119 -15.90 -14.08 1.26
N MET A 120 -17.19 -14.33 1.54
CA MET A 120 -18.12 -13.34 2.09
C MET A 120 -18.30 -13.43 3.60
N ASP A 121 -17.59 -14.34 4.28
CA ASP A 121 -17.69 -14.55 5.73
C ASP A 121 -16.93 -13.47 6.51
N GLU A 122 -17.64 -12.42 6.93
CA GLU A 122 -17.08 -11.36 7.77
C GLU A 122 -17.12 -11.68 9.28
N THR A 123 -17.41 -12.93 9.67
CA THR A 123 -17.20 -13.36 11.07
C THR A 123 -15.72 -13.47 11.41
N ASP A 124 -14.88 -13.70 10.39
CA ASP A 124 -13.42 -13.59 10.49
C ASP A 124 -13.00 -12.11 10.60
N PRO A 125 -12.32 -11.70 11.69
CA PRO A 125 -11.94 -10.30 11.89
C PRO A 125 -11.00 -9.74 10.84
N LEU A 126 -10.12 -10.57 10.26
CA LEU A 126 -9.24 -10.13 9.18
C LEU A 126 -10.04 -9.93 7.90
N MET A 127 -10.90 -10.88 7.52
CA MET A 127 -11.76 -10.74 6.33
C MET A 127 -12.60 -9.45 6.40
N LYS A 128 -13.28 -9.24 7.54
CA LYS A 128 -14.05 -8.02 7.80
C LYS A 128 -13.19 -6.77 7.65
N GLY A 129 -12.03 -6.74 8.30
CA GLY A 129 -11.14 -5.59 8.20
C GLY A 129 -10.60 -5.37 6.78
N LEU A 130 -10.38 -6.42 5.98
CA LEU A 130 -9.89 -6.29 4.60
C LEU A 130 -10.94 -5.69 3.67
N LYS A 131 -12.21 -6.07 3.84
CA LYS A 131 -13.35 -5.49 3.11
C LYS A 131 -13.64 -4.05 3.51
N HIS A 132 -13.39 -3.71 4.77
CA HIS A 132 -13.59 -2.37 5.35
C HIS A 132 -12.28 -1.62 5.61
N LYS A 133 -11.23 -1.94 4.85
CA LYS A 133 -9.85 -1.49 5.05
C LYS A 133 -9.66 -0.01 5.38
N PRO A 134 -10.33 0.96 4.71
CA PRO A 134 -10.20 2.38 5.05
C PRO A 134 -10.54 2.69 6.51
N ASP A 135 -11.43 1.94 7.13
CA ASP A 135 -11.93 2.19 8.49
C ASP A 135 -10.98 1.64 9.55
N TYR A 136 -10.13 0.68 9.19
CA TYR A 136 -9.24 -0.02 10.12
C TYR A 136 -7.81 0.50 10.12
N ILE A 137 -7.32 1.10 9.02
CA ILE A 137 -5.94 1.61 8.92
C ILE A 137 -5.61 2.60 10.04
N LYS A 138 -4.49 2.35 10.72
CA LYS A 138 -3.97 3.13 11.85
C LYS A 138 -2.75 3.98 11.46
N GLY A 139 -2.20 4.68 12.46
CA GLY A 139 -0.95 5.43 12.32
C GLY A 139 -1.01 6.56 11.32
N ARG A 140 0.14 6.90 10.74
CA ARG A 140 0.26 8.01 9.78
C ARG A 140 -0.69 7.88 8.59
N CYS A 141 -0.99 6.65 8.17
CA CYS A 141 -1.91 6.37 7.07
C CYS A 141 -3.37 6.72 7.40
N ARG A 142 -3.77 6.72 8.68
CA ARG A 142 -5.12 7.09 9.12
C ARG A 142 -5.45 8.54 8.78
N LEU A 143 -4.48 9.44 8.97
CA LEU A 143 -4.62 10.90 8.79
C LEU A 143 -3.99 11.40 7.48
N CYS A 144 -3.48 10.50 6.65
CA CYS A 144 -2.81 10.85 5.40
C CYS A 144 -3.77 11.49 4.40
N GLN A 145 -3.41 12.65 3.87
CA GLN A 145 -4.20 13.35 2.83
C GLN A 145 -4.34 12.57 1.51
N TYR A 146 -3.50 11.55 1.29
CA TYR A 146 -3.52 10.69 0.11
C TYR A 146 -4.15 9.31 0.36
N LYS A 147 -4.78 9.12 1.53
CA LYS A 147 -5.38 7.84 1.93
C LYS A 147 -6.33 7.27 0.87
N ALA A 148 -7.15 8.10 0.23
CA ALA A 148 -8.11 7.66 -0.78
C ALA A 148 -7.44 7.14 -2.08
N MET A 149 -6.22 7.60 -2.40
CA MET A 149 -5.47 7.16 -3.59
C MET A 149 -4.63 5.90 -3.33
N CYS A 150 -4.15 5.70 -2.11
CA CYS A 150 -3.20 4.62 -1.77
C CYS A 150 -3.82 3.50 -0.93
N ASN A 151 -4.73 3.85 -0.01
CA ASN A 151 -5.41 2.92 0.91
C ASN A 151 -4.44 2.07 1.77
N GLY A 152 -3.32 2.68 2.16
CA GLY A 152 -2.27 2.07 2.97
C GLY A 152 -1.43 1.02 2.24
N SER A 153 -1.63 0.78 0.94
CA SER A 153 -0.90 -0.22 0.15
C SER A 153 -1.09 -1.68 0.62
N MET A 154 -0.05 -2.43 1.03
CA MET A 154 -0.15 -3.88 1.33
C MET A 154 -0.23 -4.20 2.82
N ARG A 155 -1.31 -4.87 3.23
CA ARG A 155 -1.54 -5.26 4.64
C ARG A 155 -0.57 -6.33 5.14
N VAL A 156 -0.20 -7.30 4.30
CA VAL A 156 0.75 -8.35 4.72
C VAL A 156 2.11 -7.76 5.08
N ARG A 157 2.59 -6.71 4.40
CA ARG A 157 3.85 -6.03 4.77
C ARG A 157 3.77 -5.39 6.15
N ALA A 158 2.68 -4.67 6.42
CA ALA A 158 2.42 -4.10 7.74
C ALA A 158 2.40 -5.19 8.81
N TYR A 159 1.71 -6.30 8.55
CA TYR A 159 1.66 -7.44 9.47
C TYR A 159 3.05 -8.05 9.73
N ARG A 160 3.89 -8.25 8.71
CA ARG A 160 5.23 -8.83 8.88
C ARG A 160 6.16 -7.96 9.71
N VAL A 161 6.04 -6.64 9.61
CA VAL A 161 6.94 -5.72 10.32
C VAL A 161 6.41 -5.38 11.72
N PHE A 162 5.11 -5.14 11.86
CA PHE A 162 4.53 -4.61 13.09
C PHE A 162 3.71 -5.64 13.87
N GLY A 163 3.44 -6.82 13.31
CA GLY A 163 2.48 -7.79 13.88
C GLY A 163 1.02 -7.30 13.83
N ASP A 164 0.76 -6.14 13.21
CA ASP A 164 -0.56 -5.53 13.06
C ASP A 164 -0.79 -5.24 11.57
N PRO A 165 -1.77 -5.90 10.93
CA PRO A 165 -2.04 -5.68 9.51
C PRO A 165 -2.56 -4.28 9.21
N TRP A 166 -3.09 -3.58 10.23
CA TRP A 166 -3.62 -2.23 10.11
C TRP A 166 -2.60 -1.13 10.36
N ALA A 167 -1.36 -1.50 10.71
CA ALA A 167 -0.25 -0.58 10.81
C ALA A 167 0.07 0.10 9.45
N PRO A 168 0.81 1.22 9.46
CA PRO A 168 1.35 1.80 8.23
C PRO A 168 2.15 0.78 7.42
N ASP A 169 2.07 0.86 6.10
CA ASP A 169 2.92 0.04 5.25
C ASP A 169 4.38 0.54 5.33
N PRO A 170 5.34 -0.32 5.72
CA PRO A 170 6.75 0.05 5.83
C PRO A 170 7.37 0.48 4.50
N GLN A 171 6.73 0.23 3.35
CA GLN A 171 7.21 0.68 2.04
C GLN A 171 6.81 2.11 1.65
N CYS A 172 6.09 2.82 2.52
CA CYS A 172 5.73 4.21 2.25
C CYS A 172 6.94 5.13 2.47
N TYR A 173 7.50 5.67 1.39
CA TYR A 173 8.63 6.60 1.42
C TYR A 173 8.23 8.10 1.40
N LEU A 174 6.95 8.42 1.60
CA LEU A 174 6.52 9.81 1.79
C LEU A 174 6.81 10.27 3.21
N THR A 175 7.23 11.53 3.38
CA THR A 175 7.48 12.09 4.71
C THR A 175 6.19 12.55 5.40
N ASP A 176 6.26 12.81 6.70
CA ASP A 176 5.13 13.25 7.52
C ASP A 176 4.57 14.58 7.02
N GLU A 177 5.44 15.53 6.66
CA GLU A 177 5.04 16.78 5.99
C GLU A 177 4.29 16.49 4.68
N GLU A 178 4.82 15.60 3.84
CA GLU A 178 4.23 15.30 2.53
C GLU A 178 2.82 14.72 2.64
N ILE A 179 2.55 13.92 3.67
CA ILE A 179 1.22 13.33 3.90
C ILE A 179 0.29 14.23 4.74
N GLY A 180 0.77 15.41 5.16
CA GLY A 180 -0.02 16.40 5.90
C GLY A 180 -0.11 16.14 7.40
N LEU A 181 0.82 15.40 7.99
CA LEU A 181 0.86 15.24 9.44
C LEU A 181 1.46 16.47 10.12
N THR A 182 0.80 16.89 11.19
CA THR A 182 1.28 17.96 12.09
C THR A 182 1.67 17.39 13.45
N SER A 183 2.32 18.20 14.28
CA SER A 183 2.61 17.86 15.68
C SER A 183 1.35 17.49 16.46
N GLU A 184 0.23 18.18 16.24
CA GLU A 184 -1.07 17.88 16.85
C GLU A 184 -1.60 16.53 16.37
N SER A 185 -1.50 16.25 15.07
CA SER A 185 -1.93 14.97 14.48
C SER A 185 -1.12 13.79 15.06
N ILE A 186 0.20 13.97 15.22
CA ILE A 186 1.07 12.97 15.84
C ILE A 186 0.73 12.78 17.32
N ALA A 187 0.47 13.86 18.06
CA ALA A 187 0.05 13.78 19.45
C ALA A 187 -1.28 13.02 19.60
N GLN A 188 -2.23 13.25 18.68
CA GLN A 188 -3.49 12.51 18.63
C GLN A 188 -3.27 11.00 18.39
N LEU A 189 -2.40 10.63 17.44
CA LEU A 189 -2.06 9.22 17.20
C LEU A 189 -1.45 8.55 18.43
N LYS A 190 -0.57 9.26 19.15
CA LYS A 190 0.03 8.77 20.41
C LYS A 190 -1.03 8.59 21.50
N ALA A 191 -1.92 9.56 21.67
CA ALA A 191 -3.00 9.50 22.67
C ALA A 191 -3.96 8.32 22.41
N ASN A 192 -4.18 7.96 21.15
CA ASN A 192 -5.02 6.84 20.75
C ASN A 192 -4.29 5.48 20.77
N GLY A 193 -3.00 5.43 21.11
CA GLY A 193 -2.21 4.19 21.04
C GLY A 193 -1.98 3.67 19.62
N GLU A 194 -2.12 4.54 18.61
CA GLU A 194 -1.99 4.21 17.19
C GLU A 194 -0.73 4.81 16.56
N TYR A 195 0.22 5.28 17.36
CA TYR A 195 1.48 5.78 16.86
C TYR A 195 2.45 4.62 16.59
N PHE A 196 2.95 4.56 15.35
CA PHE A 196 3.97 3.61 14.91
C PHE A 196 5.27 4.36 14.69
N GLU A 197 6.35 3.85 15.26
CA GLU A 197 7.66 4.48 15.10
C GLU A 197 8.16 4.27 13.67
N MET A 198 8.28 5.37 12.93
CA MET A 198 8.80 5.38 11.57
C MET A 198 10.28 5.76 11.55
N PRO A 199 11.05 5.34 10.53
CA PRO A 199 12.44 5.76 10.37
C PRO A 199 12.59 7.28 10.27
N VAL A 200 13.71 7.80 10.77
CA VAL A 200 13.98 9.24 10.89
C VAL A 200 13.88 9.97 9.54
N GLU A 201 14.21 9.30 8.44
CA GLU A 201 14.08 9.84 7.08
C GLU A 201 12.64 10.31 6.75
N LEU A 202 11.63 9.70 7.35
CA LEU A 202 10.22 9.97 7.07
C LEU A 202 9.58 10.99 8.03
N LYS A 203 10.24 11.31 9.14
CA LYS A 203 9.72 12.24 10.18
C LYS A 203 9.89 13.71 9.83
N LYS A 204 10.30 14.00 8.59
CA LYS A 204 10.49 15.35 8.07
C LYS A 204 9.16 15.94 7.61
#